data_AF-A0A0F9RD45-F1
#
_entry.id   AF-A0A0F9RD45-F1
#
_cell.length_a   1.000
_cell.length_b   1.000
_cell.length_c   1.000
_cell.angle_alpha   90.00
_cell.angle_beta   90.00
_cell.angle_gamma   90.00
#
_symmetry.space_group_name_H-M   'P 1'
#
loop_
_entity.id
_entity.type
_entity.pdbx_description
1 polymer ?
#
loop_
_entity_poly.entity_id
_entity_poly.type
_entity_poly.pdbx_seq_one_letter_code
_entity_poly.pdbx_strand_id
1 'polypeptide(L)' 'MGRHRPSGSYGHSITRLGPGEFRLEWTIDRYVKDARTRFPTSQNRDTDLRGAKRFAKKWGCEVPGQEPL' A
#
# COMPACT_ATOMS: atom_id res chain seq x y z
N MET A 1 -29.64 2.55 0.57
CA MET A 1 -28.36 2.69 1.29
C MET A 1 -27.21 2.50 0.31
N GLY A 2 -26.55 3.58 -0.10
CA GLY A 2 -25.44 3.50 -1.05
C GLY A 2 -24.27 2.76 -0.41
N ARG A 3 -23.84 1.64 -1.02
CA ARG A 3 -22.64 0.91 -0.57
C ARG A 3 -21.47 1.88 -0.65
N HIS A 4 -20.95 2.30 0.50
CA HIS A 4 -19.66 2.97 0.60
C HIS A 4 -18.63 2.01 0.01
N ARG A 5 -18.29 2.20 -1.27
CA ARG A 5 -17.21 1.46 -1.91
C ARG A 5 -15.94 1.97 -1.22
N PRO A 6 -15.20 1.12 -0.48
CA PRO A 6 -13.93 1.56 0.06
C PRO A 6 -13.12 2.11 -1.10
N SER A 7 -12.58 3.32 -0.93
CA SER A 7 -11.61 3.89 -1.85
C SER A 7 -10.53 2.81 -2.08
N GLY A 8 -10.60 2.19 -3.26
CA GLY A 8 -9.83 0.99 -3.55
C GLY A 8 -8.38 1.38 -3.69
N SER A 9 -7.63 1.28 -2.59
CA SER A 9 -6.18 1.17 -2.71
C SER A 9 -5.86 -0.22 -3.20
N TYR A 10 -4.96 -0.37 -4.17
CA TYR A 10 -4.55 -1.65 -4.73
C TYR A 10 -3.07 -1.60 -5.12
N GLY A 11 -2.52 -2.74 -5.57
CA GLY A 11 -1.10 -2.82 -5.95
C GLY A 11 -0.17 -2.58 -4.76
N HIS A 12 -0.56 -3.08 -3.58
CA HIS A 12 0.24 -2.95 -2.37
C HIS A 12 1.50 -3.80 -2.47
N SER A 13 2.65 -3.17 -2.32
CA SER A 13 3.94 -3.84 -2.33
C SER A 13 4.84 -3.28 -1.21
N ILE A 14 5.78 -4.11 -0.78
CA ILE A 14 6.79 -3.74 0.21
C ILE A 14 8.14 -4.07 -0.41
N THR A 15 9.03 -3.10 -0.43
CA THR A 15 10.40 -3.23 -0.95
C THR A 15 11.37 -2.93 0.18
N ARG A 16 12.35 -3.81 0.39
CA ARG A 16 13.43 -3.56 1.36
C ARG A 16 14.45 -2.60 0.75
N LEU A 17 14.70 -1.47 1.40
CA LEU A 17 15.69 -0.48 0.96
C LEU A 17 17.06 -0.70 1.62
N GLY A 18 17.05 -1.16 2.87
CA GLY A 18 18.28 -1.37 3.65
C GLY A 18 18.04 -2.19 4.91
N PRO A 19 19.04 -2.27 5.81
CA PRO A 19 18.87 -2.89 7.13
C PRO A 19 17.82 -2.12 7.95
N GLY A 20 16.64 -2.72 8.14
CA GLY A 20 15.56 -2.12 8.92
C GLY A 20 14.70 -1.08 8.19
N GLU A 21 15.04 -0.73 6.95
CA GLU A 21 14.31 0.25 6.14
C GLU A 21 13.52 -0.42 5.01
N PHE A 22 12.24 -0.06 4.93
CA PHE A 22 11.28 -0.62 3.98
C PHE A 22 10.51 0.51 3.30
N ARG A 23 10.32 0.42 2.00
CA ARG A 23 9.40 1.25 1.24
C ARG A 23 8.10 0.50 1.04
N LEU A 24 7.01 1.13 1.43
CA LEU A 24 5.65 0.71 1.12
C LEU A 24 5.23 1.42 -0.16
N GLU A 25 4.55 0.73 -1.06
CA GLU A 25 3.95 1.32 -2.25
C GLU A 25 2.52 0.82 -2.42
N TRP A 26 1.61 1.70 -2.83
CA TRP A 26 0.24 1.35 -3.16
C TRP A 26 -0.37 2.40 -4.10
N THR A 27 -1.32 2.00 -4.92
CA THR A 27 -2.04 2.89 -5.82
C THR A 27 -3.40 3.24 -5.24
N ILE A 28 -3.82 4.50 -5.35
CA ILE A 28 -5.18 4.95 -5.02
C ILE A 28 -5.80 5.57 -6.27
N ASP A 29 -7.01 5.15 -6.62
CA ASP A 29 -7.81 5.84 -7.64
C ASP A 29 -8.36 7.16 -7.07
N ARG A 30 -7.88 8.30 -7.58
CA ARG A 30 -8.51 9.59 -7.28
C ARG A 30 -9.75 9.77 -8.14
N TYR A 31 -10.88 10.00 -7.47
CA TYR A 31 -12.14 10.37 -8.12
C TYR A 31 -12.26 11.88 -8.15
N VAL A 32 -12.38 12.46 -9.34
CA VAL A 32 -12.77 13.85 -9.52
C VAL A 32 -14.27 13.86 -9.83
N LYS A 33 -15.02 14.72 -9.14
CA LYS A 33 -16.46 14.86 -9.37
C LYS A 33 -16.71 15.14 -10.86
N ASP A 34 -17.66 14.43 -11.45
CA ASP A 34 -18.04 14.50 -12.88
C ASP A 34 -17.02 13.93 -13.89
N ALA A 35 -15.88 13.39 -13.45
CA ALA A 35 -14.97 12.66 -14.31
C ALA A 35 -15.39 11.18 -14.43
N ARG A 36 -15.63 10.71 -15.66
CA ARG A 36 -15.81 9.27 -15.97
C ARG A 36 -14.51 8.48 -15.86
N THR A 37 -13.37 9.17 -15.86
CA THR A 37 -12.04 8.57 -15.86
C THR A 37 -11.48 8.52 -14.45
N ARG A 38 -10.86 7.39 -14.10
CA ARG A 38 -10.12 7.23 -12.83
C ARG A 38 -8.70 7.72 -13.02
N PHE A 39 -8.18 8.44 -12.03
CA PHE A 39 -6.80 8.91 -12.02
C PHE A 39 -6.01 8.08 -11.00
N PRO A 40 -5.42 6.94 -11.42
CA PRO A 40 -4.59 6.14 -10.53
C PRO A 40 -3.39 6.96 -10.07
N THR A 41 -3.16 7.03 -8.77
CA THR A 41 -2.01 7.72 -8.17
C THR A 41 -1.25 6.73 -7.31
N SER A 42 -0.03 6.43 -7.74
CA SER A 42 0.91 5.65 -6.93
C SER A 42 1.40 6.50 -5.76
N GLN A 43 1.29 5.93 -4.57
CA GLN A 43 1.79 6.46 -3.32
C GLN A 43 2.90 5.56 -2.83
N ASN A 44 3.93 6.17 -2.26
CA ASN A 44 4.98 5.45 -1.57
C ASN A 44 5.24 6.08 -0.19
N ARG A 45 5.75 5.26 0.73
CA ARG A 45 6.12 5.70 2.07
C ARG A 45 7.21 4.82 2.64
N ASP A 46 8.25 5.45 3.16
CA ASP A 46 9.32 4.76 3.85
C ASP A 46 8.95 4.50 5.32
N THR A 47 9.33 3.33 5.81
CA THR A 47 8.94 2.82 7.12
C THR A 47 9.93 1.81 7.68
N ASP A 48 9.75 1.47 8.95
CA ASP A 48 10.53 0.45 9.65
C ASP A 48 9.89 -0.94 9.53
N LEU A 49 10.56 -1.97 10.04
CA LEU A 49 10.04 -3.34 10.04
C LEU A 49 8.64 -3.44 10.68
N ARG A 50 8.36 -2.66 11.72
CA ARG A 50 7.06 -2.67 12.41
C ARG A 50 5.96 -2.07 11.54
N GLY A 51 6.25 -1.00 10.81
CA GLY A 51 5.35 -0.43 9.82
C GLY A 51 5.09 -1.37 8.65
N ALA A 52 6.14 -1.99 8.11
CA ALA A 52 6.04 -3.00 7.06
C ALA A 52 5.17 -4.19 7.48
N LYS A 53 5.37 -4.74 8.69
CA LYS A 53 4.53 -5.83 9.24
C LYS A 53 3.07 -5.43 9.39
N ARG A 54 2.79 -4.19 9.83
CA ARG A 54 1.41 -3.69 9.93
C ARG A 54 0.76 -3.54 8.56
N PHE A 55 1.51 -3.04 7.58
CA PHE A 55 1.04 -2.88 6.21
C PHE A 55 0.76 -4.24 5.55
N ALA A 56 1.71 -5.18 5.67
CA ALA A 56 1.57 -6.58 5.26
C ALA A 56 0.32 -7.24 5.86
N LYS A 57 0.13 -7.14 7.18
CA LYS A 57 -1.05 -7.69 7.86
C LYS A 57 -2.36 -7.09 7.36
N LYS A 58 -2.37 -5.77 7.08
CA LYS A 58 -3.58 -5.06 6.64
C LYS A 58 -3.97 -5.43 5.21
N TRP A 59 -3.00 -5.61 4.33
CA TRP A 59 -3.20 -5.75 2.88
C TRP A 59 -2.88 -7.13 2.31
N GLY A 60 -2.39 -8.06 3.15
CA GLY A 60 -2.06 -9.43 2.75
C GLY A 60 -0.76 -9.56 1.95
N CYS A 61 0.18 -8.62 2.09
CA CYS A 61 1.46 -8.63 1.37
C CYS A 61 2.55 -9.32 2.18
N GLU A 62 3.59 -9.83 1.51
CA GLU A 62 4.77 -10.38 2.16
C GLU A 62 5.77 -9.26 2.52
N VAL A 63 6.48 -9.42 3.65
CA VAL A 63 7.57 -8.51 4.04
C VAL A 63 8.89 -9.13 3.56
N PRO A 64 9.58 -8.53 2.57
CA PRO A 64 10.80 -9.11 2.02
C PRO A 64 11.96 -9.09 3.01
N GLY A 65 12.74 -10.17 3.04
CA GLY A 65 13.94 -10.28 3.88
C GLY A 65 13.64 -10.55 5.36
N GLN A 66 12.44 -11.03 5.68
CA GLN A 66 12.21 -11.66 6.97
C GLN A 66 12.89 -13.03 6.96
N GLU A 67 14.12 -13.12 7.48
CA GLU A 67 14.70 -14.42 7.80
C GLU A 67 13.76 -15.13 8.79
N PRO A 68 13.42 -16.41 8.56
CA PRO A 68 12.76 -17.19 9.59
C PRO A 68 13.68 -17.22 10.81
N LEU A 69 13.16 -16.78 11.96
CA LEU A 69 13.83 -16.91 13.25
C LEU A 69 14.10 -18.38 13.57
#